data_AF-A0A7J9GE20-F1
#
_entry.id   AF-A0A7J9GE20-F1
#
_cell.length_a   1.000
_cell.length_b   1.000
_cell.length_c   1.000
_cell.angle_alpha   90.00
_cell.angle_beta   90.00
_cell.angle_gamma   90.00
#
_symmetry.space_group_name_H-M   'P 1'
#
loop_
_entity.id
_entity.type
_entity.pdbx_description
1 polymer ?
#
loop_
_entity_poly.entity_id
_entity_poly.type
_entity_poly.pdbx_seq_one_letter_code
_entity_poly.pdbx_strand_id
1 'polypeptide(L)'
;MNSLFNEHKIDYIIHGDDPCLLPDGSDAYALAKKAGRYKQIKRTEGVSSTDIVGRILCSVKDTEGGGDHTSTLLNGDSGERCHSQRAQISQFLPTSQRIVQFSNGKGPGPNARVVYIDGAFDLFHAGHVEVFHP
;
A
#
# COMPACT_ATOMS: atom_id res chain seq x y z
N MET A 1 -16.05 6.07 -20.90
CA MET A 1 -15.26 5.08 -21.67
C MET A 1 -14.62 5.66 -22.93
N ASN A 2 -15.39 6.35 -23.78
CA ASN A 2 -14.92 6.85 -25.09
C ASN A 2 -13.70 7.79 -24.96
N SER A 3 -13.79 8.79 -24.06
CA SER A 3 -12.68 9.73 -23.79
C SER A 3 -11.37 9.01 -23.38
N LEU A 4 -11.41 8.07 -22.42
CA LEU A 4 -10.22 7.31 -22.00
C LEU A 4 -9.52 6.60 -23.16
N PHE A 5 -10.29 5.96 -24.03
CA PHE A 5 -9.76 5.10 -25.07
C PHE A 5 -9.38 5.84 -26.35
N ASN A 6 -10.10 6.91 -26.70
CA ASN A 6 -9.93 7.60 -27.98
C ASN A 6 -9.20 8.94 -27.82
N GLU A 7 -9.50 9.70 -26.78
CA GLU A 7 -8.84 10.99 -26.53
C GLU A 7 -7.49 10.78 -25.84
N HIS A 8 -7.48 9.99 -24.76
CA HIS A 8 -6.27 9.69 -23.99
C HIS A 8 -5.46 8.50 -24.52
N LYS A 9 -5.96 7.80 -25.54
CA LYS A 9 -5.28 6.66 -26.19
C LYS A 9 -4.84 5.56 -25.22
N ILE A 10 -5.63 5.30 -24.17
CA ILE A 10 -5.31 4.26 -23.16
C ILE A 10 -5.66 2.88 -23.72
N ASP A 11 -4.70 1.99 -23.92
CA ASP A 11 -4.98 0.66 -24.51
C ASP A 11 -5.78 -0.26 -23.59
N TYR A 12 -5.42 -0.32 -22.31
CA TYR A 12 -6.01 -1.22 -21.33
C TYR A 12 -6.23 -0.52 -19.99
N ILE A 13 -7.28 -0.94 -19.29
CA ILE A 13 -7.49 -0.66 -17.87
C ILE A 13 -7.00 -1.88 -17.09
N ILE A 14 -6.17 -1.65 -16.09
CA ILE A 14 -5.62 -2.69 -15.22
C ILE A 14 -6.05 -2.40 -13.78
N HIS A 15 -6.62 -3.39 -13.11
CA HIS A 15 -7.05 -3.28 -11.72
C HIS A 15 -6.69 -4.56 -10.94
N GLY A 16 -6.71 -4.48 -9.61
CA GLY A 16 -6.64 -5.66 -8.76
C GLY A 16 -7.76 -6.67 -9.06
N ASP A 17 -7.56 -7.90 -8.59
CA ASP A 17 -8.50 -9.01 -8.72
C ASP A 17 -9.67 -8.97 -7.73
N ASP A 18 -9.67 -8.02 -6.80
CA ASP A 18 -10.79 -7.76 -5.88
C ASP A 18 -12.08 -7.37 -6.63
N PRO A 19 -13.27 -7.88 -6.22
CA PRO A 19 -14.55 -7.48 -6.80
C PRO A 19 -14.82 -5.98 -6.63
N CYS A 20 -15.11 -5.29 -7.74
CA CYS A 20 -15.42 -3.86 -7.75
C CYS A 20 -16.84 -3.67 -8.29
N LEU A 21 -17.81 -3.59 -7.36
CA LEU A 21 -19.23 -3.50 -7.66
C LEU A 21 -19.76 -2.10 -7.38
N LEU A 22 -20.65 -1.62 -8.24
CA LEU A 22 -21.43 -0.42 -8.04
C LEU A 22 -22.57 -0.67 -7.03
N PRO A 23 -23.23 0.38 -6.50
CA PRO A 23 -24.32 0.22 -5.51
C PRO A 23 -25.51 -0.62 -6.00
N ASP A 24 -25.69 -0.72 -7.32
CA ASP A 24 -26.71 -1.56 -7.96
C ASP A 24 -26.25 -3.02 -8.17
N GLY A 25 -25.06 -3.37 -7.71
CA GLY A 25 -24.44 -4.69 -7.84
C GLY A 25 -23.78 -4.95 -9.20
N SER A 26 -23.81 -3.98 -10.12
CA SER A 26 -23.16 -4.12 -11.42
C SER A 26 -21.64 -3.94 -11.34
N ASP A 27 -20.91 -4.55 -12.27
CA ASP A 27 -19.45 -4.48 -12.31
C ASP A 27 -18.97 -3.10 -12.79
N ALA A 28 -18.17 -2.40 -11.98
CA ALA A 28 -17.67 -1.06 -12.28
C ALA A 28 -16.84 -1.01 -13.59
N TYR A 29 -16.26 -2.14 -14.00
CA TYR A 29 -15.44 -2.27 -15.20
C TYR A 29 -16.15 -3.02 -16.34
N ALA A 30 -17.47 -3.25 -16.26
CA ALA A 30 -18.24 -3.99 -17.26
C ALA A 30 -17.99 -3.48 -18.70
N LEU A 31 -17.94 -2.16 -18.89
CA LEU A 31 -17.69 -1.55 -20.20
C LEU A 31 -16.28 -1.83 -20.73
N ALA A 32 -15.26 -1.82 -19.86
CA ALA A 32 -13.88 -2.14 -20.23
C ALA A 32 -13.73 -3.62 -20.61
N LYS A 33 -14.36 -4.50 -19.80
CA LYS A 33 -14.38 -5.95 -20.00
C LYS A 33 -15.07 -6.32 -21.30
N LYS A 34 -16.25 -5.74 -21.57
CA LYS A 34 -17.00 -5.95 -22.82
C LYS A 34 -16.21 -5.51 -24.06
N ALA A 35 -15.40 -4.46 -23.93
CA ALA A 35 -14.53 -3.98 -25.01
C ALA A 35 -13.23 -4.82 -25.19
N GLY A 36 -12.99 -5.83 -24.34
CA GLY A 36 -11.73 -6.59 -24.36
C GLY A 36 -10.50 -5.81 -23.90
N ARG A 37 -10.71 -4.67 -23.22
CA ARG A 37 -9.65 -3.70 -22.82
C ARG A 37 -9.46 -3.64 -21.31
N TYR A 38 -9.64 -4.77 -20.64
CA TYR A 38 -9.48 -4.92 -19.19
C TYR A 38 -8.51 -6.07 -18.87
N LYS A 39 -7.60 -5.84 -17.93
CA LYS A 39 -6.68 -6.87 -17.39
C LYS A 39 -6.69 -6.82 -15.87
N GLN A 40 -6.45 -7.97 -15.25
CA GLN A 40 -6.34 -8.08 -13.79
C GLN A 40 -4.90 -8.36 -13.39
N ILE A 41 -4.51 -7.83 -12.24
CA ILE A 41 -3.28 -8.16 -11.54
C ILE A 41 -3.61 -8.70 -10.16
N LYS A 42 -2.79 -9.63 -9.68
CA LYS A 42 -2.97 -10.21 -8.36
C LYS A 42 -2.66 -9.19 -7.27
N ARG A 43 -3.39 -9.28 -6.17
CA ARG A 43 -3.08 -8.57 -4.94
C ARG A 43 -1.62 -8.80 -4.49
N THR A 44 -1.00 -7.77 -3.93
CA THR A 44 0.34 -7.88 -3.34
C THR A 44 0.23 -8.47 -1.93
N GLU A 45 0.83 -9.63 -1.73
CA GLU A 45 0.85 -10.31 -0.43
C GLU A 45 1.65 -9.54 0.63
N GLY A 46 1.11 -9.49 1.85
CA GLY A 46 1.80 -9.01 3.05
C GLY A 46 1.76 -7.50 3.29
N VAL A 47 0.94 -6.75 2.53
CA VAL A 47 0.74 -5.30 2.75
C VAL A 47 -0.67 -4.86 2.36
N SER A 48 -1.26 -3.99 3.18
CA SER A 48 -2.49 -3.25 2.84
C SER A 48 -2.57 -1.95 3.64
N SER A 49 -3.36 -0.98 3.19
CA SER A 49 -3.56 0.27 3.93
C SER A 49 -4.16 0.03 5.32
N THR A 50 -5.08 -0.93 5.45
CA THR A 50 -5.67 -1.31 6.75
C THR A 50 -4.64 -1.90 7.70
N ASP A 51 -3.75 -2.77 7.20
CA ASP A 51 -2.64 -3.33 7.98
C ASP A 51 -1.68 -2.22 8.44
N ILE A 52 -1.31 -1.29 7.55
CA ILE A 52 -0.46 -0.14 7.91
C ILE A 52 -1.13 0.74 8.97
N VAL A 53 -2.41 1.09 8.81
CA VAL A 53 -3.16 1.87 9.81
C VAL A 53 -3.24 1.12 11.14
N GLY A 54 -3.45 -0.20 11.11
CA GLY A 54 -3.41 -1.05 12.31
C GLY A 54 -2.08 -0.93 13.06
N ARG A 55 -0.96 -1.00 12.35
CA ARG A 55 0.39 -0.83 12.93
C ARG A 55 0.58 0.56 13.55
N ILE A 56 0.17 1.62 12.85
CA ILE A 56 0.24 3.00 13.36
C ILE A 56 -0.57 3.14 14.66
N LEU A 57 -1.80 2.61 14.68
CA LEU A 57 -2.67 2.66 15.86
C LEU A 57 -2.09 1.88 17.05
N CYS A 58 -1.44 0.73 16.81
CA CYS A 58 -0.73 -0.01 17.85
C CYS A 58 0.45 0.79 18.42
N SER A 59 1.27 1.39 17.56
CA SER A 59 2.43 2.20 17.99
C SER A 59 2.04 3.41 18.84
N VAL A 60 0.88 4.03 18.60
CA VAL A 60 0.38 5.13 19.43
C VAL A 60 -0.05 4.65 20.83
N LYS A 61 -0.72 3.50 20.92
CA LYS A 61 -1.20 2.94 22.20
C LYS A 61 -0.08 2.57 23.16
N ASP A 62 1.06 2.11 22.64
CA ASP A 62 2.23 1.76 23.45
C ASP A 62 2.88 3.00 24.11
N THR A 63 2.63 4.21 23.56
CA THR A 63 3.16 5.47 24.11
C THR A 63 2.38 5.94 25.33
N GLU A 64 1.12 5.55 25.47
CA GLU A 64 0.20 5.97 26.54
C GLU A 64 0.35 5.14 27.85
N GLY A 65 1.24 4.14 27.88
CA GLY A 65 1.43 3.24 29.04
C GLY A 65 2.27 3.78 30.21
N GLY A 66 2.58 5.08 30.23
CA GLY A 66 3.53 5.69 31.18
C GLY A 66 3.00 6.85 32.05
N GLY A 67 1.72 7.20 32.00
CA GLY A 67 1.18 8.34 32.73
C GLY A 67 -0.28 8.17 33.15
N ASP A 68 -0.53 8.40 34.43
CA ASP A 68 -1.83 8.30 35.10
C ASP A 68 -2.80 9.44 34.69
N HIS A 69 -4.11 9.14 34.75
CA HIS A 69 -5.31 10.02 34.74
C HIS A 69 -6.06 10.38 33.42
N THR A 70 -7.16 9.61 33.21
CA THR A 70 -8.55 10.07 32.94
C THR A 70 -8.90 10.86 31.66
N SER A 71 -9.58 10.21 30.71
CA SER A 71 -11.01 10.45 30.44
C SER A 71 -11.55 9.58 29.29
N THR A 72 -12.34 8.58 29.69
CA THR A 72 -13.66 8.21 29.15
C THR A 72 -14.09 8.90 27.86
N LEU A 73 -14.17 8.14 26.75
CA LEU A 73 -15.13 8.20 25.62
C LEU A 73 -14.50 7.28 24.53
N LEU A 74 -14.84 6.00 24.39
CA LEU A 74 -16.09 5.47 23.81
C LEU A 74 -16.30 4.04 24.32
N ASN A 75 -17.33 3.83 25.15
CA ASN A 75 -17.87 2.49 25.40
C ASN A 75 -18.78 2.10 24.25
N GLY A 76 -18.28 1.24 23.36
CA GLY A 76 -19.08 0.36 22.51
C GLY A 76 -18.74 -1.07 22.91
N ASP A 77 -19.66 -1.70 23.62
CA ASP A 77 -19.60 -3.10 24.04
C ASP A 77 -19.66 -4.03 22.81
N SER A 78 -18.54 -4.67 22.52
CA SER A 78 -18.49 -5.98 21.89
C SER A 78 -17.18 -6.62 22.32
N GLY A 79 -17.27 -7.53 23.29
CA GLY A 79 -16.15 -8.27 23.81
C GLY A 79 -15.41 -9.04 22.72
N GLU A 80 -14.25 -8.55 22.32
CA GLU A 80 -13.15 -9.38 21.88
C GLU A 80 -11.93 -8.99 22.69
N ARG A 81 -11.44 -9.99 23.44
CA ARG A 81 -10.31 -9.87 24.36
C ARG A 81 -9.15 -9.17 23.67
N CYS A 82 -8.56 -8.22 24.39
CA CYS A 82 -7.18 -7.75 24.19
C CYS A 82 -6.26 -8.97 24.32
N HIS A 83 -6.17 -9.77 23.26
CA HIS A 83 -5.07 -10.68 23.08
C HIS A 83 -3.83 -9.82 23.16
N SER A 84 -2.86 -10.27 23.95
CA SER A 84 -1.46 -9.85 23.89
C SER A 84 -1.02 -9.85 22.41
N GLN A 85 -1.30 -8.76 21.71
CA GLN A 85 -0.99 -8.57 20.31
C GLN A 85 0.48 -8.20 20.31
N ARG A 86 1.33 -9.24 20.33
CA ARG A 86 2.65 -9.20 19.73
C ARG A 86 2.55 -8.27 18.53
N ALA A 87 3.23 -7.12 18.60
CA ALA A 87 3.19 -6.06 17.58
C ALA A 87 2.97 -6.69 16.22
N GLN A 88 1.93 -6.28 15.47
CA GLN A 88 1.59 -6.95 14.20
C GLN A 88 2.81 -6.91 13.27
N ILE A 89 3.60 -7.98 13.33
CA ILE A 89 4.81 -8.15 12.55
C ILE A 89 4.35 -8.35 11.12
N SER A 90 5.01 -7.64 10.20
CA SER A 90 4.75 -7.78 8.78
C SER A 90 4.75 -9.25 8.36
N GLN A 91 3.65 -9.68 7.74
CA GLN A 91 3.56 -11.01 7.12
C GLN A 91 4.18 -11.03 5.70
N PHE A 92 4.84 -9.94 5.31
CA PHE A 92 5.54 -9.85 4.03
C PHE A 92 6.67 -10.88 3.95
N LEU A 93 6.62 -11.73 2.93
CA LEU A 93 7.64 -12.74 2.65
C LEU A 93 8.59 -12.21 1.57
N PRO A 94 9.81 -11.75 1.92
CA PRO A 94 10.77 -11.28 0.95
C PRO A 94 11.31 -12.46 0.13
N THR A 95 11.40 -12.30 -1.20
CA THR A 95 12.04 -13.26 -2.10
C THR A 95 13.04 -12.54 -2.99
N SER A 96 14.08 -13.25 -3.43
CA SER A 96 15.05 -12.73 -4.39
C SER A 96 14.38 -12.27 -5.68
N GLN A 97 13.33 -12.98 -6.13
CA GLN A 97 12.55 -12.61 -7.30
C GLN A 97 11.88 -11.23 -7.14
N ARG A 98 11.28 -10.95 -5.97
CA ARG A 98 10.71 -9.62 -5.69
C ARG A 98 11.79 -8.54 -5.71
N ILE A 99 12.95 -8.79 -5.11
CA ILE A 99 14.06 -7.83 -5.14
C ILE A 99 14.47 -7.51 -6.58
N VAL A 100 14.62 -8.53 -7.43
CA VAL A 100 14.97 -8.33 -8.84
C VAL A 100 13.89 -7.53 -9.59
N GLN A 101 12.60 -7.81 -9.37
CA GLN A 101 11.48 -7.10 -9.99
C GLN A 101 11.46 -5.59 -9.69
N PHE A 102 11.89 -5.19 -8.50
CA PHE A 102 11.94 -3.79 -8.07
C PHE A 102 13.33 -3.15 -8.22
N SER A 103 14.32 -3.90 -8.70
CA SER A 103 15.68 -3.39 -8.95
C SER A 103 15.85 -2.99 -10.42
N ASN A 104 16.65 -1.94 -10.69
CA ASN A 104 16.99 -1.54 -12.06
C ASN A 104 18.06 -2.48 -12.70
N GLY A 105 18.74 -3.32 -11.90
CA GLY A 105 19.74 -4.29 -12.36
C GLY A 105 20.97 -3.70 -13.08
N LYS A 106 21.11 -2.37 -13.14
CA LYS A 106 22.18 -1.65 -13.85
C LYS A 106 23.16 -1.05 -12.85
N GLY A 107 24.45 -1.25 -13.10
CA GLY A 107 25.52 -0.59 -12.37
C GLY A 107 25.70 0.89 -12.79
N PRO A 108 26.51 1.66 -12.04
CA PRO A 108 26.84 3.03 -12.41
C PRO A 108 27.62 3.06 -13.73
N GLY A 109 27.27 3.99 -14.63
CA GLY A 109 28.03 4.22 -15.86
C GLY A 109 29.38 4.91 -15.59
N PRO A 110 30.28 5.00 -16.59
CA PRO A 110 31.65 5.51 -16.39
C PRO A 110 31.75 6.92 -15.79
N ASN A 111 30.76 7.78 -16.04
CA ASN A 111 30.71 9.16 -15.55
C ASN A 111 29.58 9.39 -14.52
N ALA A 112 28.99 8.32 -13.98
CA ALA A 112 27.90 8.44 -13.02
C ALA A 112 28.45 8.93 -11.67
N ARG A 113 27.83 9.96 -11.10
CA ARG A 113 28.08 10.36 -9.71
C ARG A 113 27.33 9.40 -8.79
N VAL A 114 28.07 8.64 -7.99
CA VAL A 114 27.49 7.78 -6.95
C VAL A 114 27.28 8.63 -5.69
N VAL A 115 26.04 8.69 -5.21
CA VAL A 115 25.66 9.38 -3.97
C VAL A 115 25.08 8.36 -3.01
N TYR A 116 25.57 8.36 -1.77
CA TYR A 116 25.04 7.53 -0.69
C TYR A 116 24.13 8.37 0.20
N ILE A 117 22.98 7.80 0.56
CA ILE A 117 22.01 8.39 1.46
C ILE A 117 21.57 7.28 2.42
N ASP A 118 21.61 7.56 3.72
CA ASP A 118 21.19 6.63 4.77
C ASP A 118 19.99 7.18 5.54
N GLY A 119 19.19 6.28 6.12
CA GLY A 119 18.01 6.64 6.89
C GLY A 119 17.10 5.44 7.13
N ALA A 120 16.08 5.63 7.97
CA ALA A 120 15.10 4.57 8.24
C ALA A 120 14.24 4.26 7.01
N PHE A 121 13.88 5.29 6.23
CA PHE A 121 12.94 5.22 5.11
C PHE A 121 11.62 4.50 5.45
N ASP A 122 11.20 4.57 6.72
CA ASP A 122 9.93 4.02 7.18
C ASP A 122 8.76 4.82 6.60
N LEU A 123 7.64 4.14 6.31
CA LEU A 123 6.47 4.69 5.63
C LEU A 123 6.84 5.61 4.45
N PHE A 124 7.62 5.10 3.50
CA PHE A 124 8.16 5.86 2.38
C PHE A 124 7.15 6.83 1.73
N HIS A 125 7.40 8.15 1.83
CA HIS A 125 6.45 9.20 1.45
C HIS A 125 7.11 10.33 0.62
N ALA A 126 6.32 11.31 0.19
CA ALA A 126 6.74 12.42 -0.68
C ALA A 126 7.97 13.20 -0.18
N GLY A 127 8.09 13.42 1.14
CA GLY A 127 9.29 14.03 1.71
C GLY A 127 10.60 13.28 1.42
N HIS A 128 10.60 11.94 1.37
CA HIS A 128 11.79 11.20 0.93
C HIS A 128 12.05 11.38 -0.57
N VAL A 129 11.00 11.44 -1.39
CA VAL A 129 11.11 11.63 -2.85
C VAL A 129 11.72 12.99 -3.16
N GLU A 130 11.35 14.04 -2.43
CA GLU A 130 11.92 15.38 -2.58
C GLU A 130 13.44 15.38 -2.34
N VAL A 131 13.92 14.66 -1.32
CA VAL A 131 15.36 14.48 -1.07
C VAL A 131 16.07 13.77 -2.23
N PHE A 132 15.37 12.91 -2.97
CA PHE A 132 15.92 12.14 -4.09
C PHE A 132 15.79 12.83 -5.45
N HIS A 133 15.12 13.97 -5.52
CA HIS A 133 14.98 14.80 -6.71
C HIS A 133 15.89 16.05 -6.60
N PRO A 134 17.20 15.91 -6.86
CA PRO A 134 18.12 17.04 -6.92
C PRO A 134 17.90 17.94 -8.13
#